data_AF-A0A2V8WUP6-F1
#
_entry.id   AF-A0A2V8WUP6-F1
#
_cell.length_a   1.000
_cell.length_b   1.000
_cell.length_c   1.000
_cell.angle_alpha   90.00
_cell.angle_beta   90.00
_cell.angle_gamma   90.00
#
_symmetry.space_group_name_H-M   'P 1'
#
loop_
_entity.id
_entity.type
_entity.pdbx_description
1 polymer ?
#
loop_
_entity_poly.entity_id
_entity_poly.type
_entity_poly.pdbx_seq_one_letter_code
_entity_poly.pdbx_strand_id
1 'polypeptide(L)'
;MHSQIVACFLRHLGDCVGSWGKIAGFLRDERDAASSWIARSRVLISCGIILLTVFLAFIFYLRQTAAAGSSHTYLYLEVGGTLLSFCYAANALVRFRGTHDRTALILAFGFVLSGIIETVGYFGLNDALAMGPAALSNIPVGWMVSRTLLAVLLLAALAVDRFMPTARQPSKETAAALLVVALATYLTSAAFFAAPAAPMAHATRILSRPWDLLPAALFLVAAVFFRLRLKNDREKKSEATLFDYSLFIVASLNVICHVAAAFSRQLFDGPFFLAELSKTSSYVVVLSGALLEQARLFEQVRSMAVSDPLTGLANYRRLISVIEAELDRSRRTNRPFSIVLLDMDGLKIINDQYGHLTGSRALVRIGKILRNHSRAIDTAARYGGDEFAVVLPEAGPDIASRVVSRIRERLSTEPEHPALSVSAGVAAFPEDGDTPEKLLGAADRALYAMKHRRGSSSVQNLTRIAACL
;
A
#
# COMPACT_ATOMS: atom_id res chain seq x y z
N MET A 1 -11.04 -16.24 12.57
CA MET A 1 -11.89 -16.31 11.36
C MET A 1 -11.67 -15.15 10.39
N HIS A 2 -11.65 -13.88 10.82
CA HIS A 2 -11.44 -12.72 9.91
C HIS A 2 -10.11 -12.71 9.14
N SER A 3 -9.00 -13.15 9.74
CA SER A 3 -7.68 -13.19 9.07
C SER A 3 -7.61 -14.20 7.91
N GLN A 4 -8.31 -15.33 8.02
CA GLN A 4 -8.32 -16.36 6.96
C GLN A 4 -9.18 -15.95 5.76
N ILE A 5 -10.26 -15.19 5.99
CA ILE A 5 -11.13 -14.70 4.90
C ILE A 5 -10.40 -13.63 4.08
N VAL A 6 -9.69 -12.71 4.74
CA VAL A 6 -8.87 -11.68 4.07
C VAL A 6 -7.70 -12.31 3.33
N ALA A 7 -7.03 -13.31 3.92
CA ALA A 7 -5.96 -14.05 3.25
C ALA A 7 -6.47 -14.85 2.04
N CYS A 8 -7.67 -15.44 2.12
CA CYS A 8 -8.30 -16.16 1.01
C CYS A 8 -8.70 -15.21 -0.12
N PHE A 9 -9.30 -14.07 0.21
CA PHE A 9 -9.67 -13.03 -0.76
C PHE A 9 -8.44 -12.44 -1.47
N LEU A 10 -7.37 -12.11 -0.74
CA LEU A 10 -6.11 -11.62 -1.30
C LEU A 10 -5.38 -12.67 -2.15
N ARG A 11 -5.48 -13.96 -1.78
CA ARG A 11 -4.92 -15.06 -2.57
C ARG A 11 -5.69 -15.25 -3.87
N HIS A 12 -7.02 -15.20 -3.85
CA HIS A 12 -7.84 -15.27 -5.07
C HIS A 12 -7.65 -14.08 -6.00
N LEU A 13 -7.52 -12.87 -5.44
CA LEU A 13 -7.19 -11.67 -6.22
C LEU A 13 -5.76 -11.75 -6.80
N GLY A 14 -4.81 -12.26 -6.00
CA GLY A 14 -3.44 -12.54 -6.42
C GLY A 14 -3.33 -13.63 -7.48
N ASP A 15 -4.22 -14.63 -7.48
CA ASP A 15 -4.29 -15.68 -8.50
C ASP A 15 -4.94 -15.18 -9.80
N CYS A 16 -6.00 -14.36 -9.70
CA CYS A 16 -6.61 -13.69 -10.86
C CYS A 16 -5.65 -12.69 -11.53
N VAL A 17 -4.85 -11.97 -10.76
CA VAL A 17 -3.83 -11.04 -11.28
C VAL A 17 -2.54 -11.78 -11.69
N GLY A 18 -2.14 -12.82 -10.96
CA GLY A 18 -0.96 -13.64 -11.21
C GLY A 18 -1.09 -14.58 -12.41
N SER A 19 -2.31 -14.95 -12.80
CA SER A 19 -2.59 -15.73 -14.01
C SER A 19 -2.17 -15.00 -15.30
N TRP A 20 -2.07 -13.66 -15.28
CA TRP A 20 -1.50 -12.89 -16.40
C TRP A 20 -0.02 -13.21 -16.64
N GLY A 21 0.73 -13.58 -15.60
CA GLY A 21 2.13 -14.02 -15.71
C GLY A 21 2.29 -15.39 -16.38
N LYS A 22 1.30 -16.27 -16.27
CA LYS A 22 1.31 -17.59 -16.92
C LYS A 22 0.95 -17.51 -18.42
N ILE A 23 0.15 -16.54 -18.84
CA ILE A 23 -0.08 -16.25 -20.26
C ILE A 23 1.19 -15.66 -20.91
N ALA A 24 2.00 -14.92 -20.15
CA ALA A 24 3.28 -14.39 -20.63
C ALA A 24 4.39 -15.45 -20.77
N GLY A 25 4.27 -16.60 -20.08
CA GLY A 25 5.24 -17.70 -20.14
C GLY A 25 5.24 -18.50 -21.45
N PHE A 26 4.18 -18.40 -22.26
CA PHE A 26 4.07 -19.08 -23.56
C PHE A 26 4.84 -18.37 -24.70
N LEU A 27 5.51 -17.25 -24.40
CA LEU A 27 6.05 -16.32 -25.41
C LEU A 27 7.58 -16.17 -25.37
N ARG A 28 8.28 -17.16 -24.79
CA ARG A 28 9.73 -17.13 -24.60
C ARG A 28 10.47 -17.99 -25.63
N ASP A 29 10.42 -17.56 -26.89
CA ASP A 29 11.42 -17.95 -27.89
C ASP A 29 11.97 -16.68 -28.57
N GLU A 30 13.25 -16.39 -28.31
CA GLU A 30 13.90 -15.10 -28.52
C GLU A 30 14.50 -14.93 -29.93
N ARG A 31 13.89 -15.52 -30.97
CA ARG A 31 14.41 -15.41 -32.35
C ARG A 31 13.57 -14.61 -33.34
N ASP A 32 12.39 -14.11 -32.94
CA ASP A 32 11.43 -13.45 -33.84
C ASP A 32 10.83 -12.15 -33.27
N ALA A 33 11.67 -11.18 -32.91
CA ALA A 33 11.23 -9.96 -32.20
C ALA A 33 10.31 -9.02 -33.03
N ALA A 34 10.45 -8.97 -34.36
CA ALA A 34 9.68 -8.06 -35.22
C ALA A 34 8.31 -8.64 -35.64
N SER A 35 8.25 -9.92 -35.98
CA SER A 35 7.00 -10.62 -36.32
C SER A 35 6.12 -10.84 -35.10
N SER A 36 6.73 -11.08 -33.93
CA SER A 36 6.00 -11.21 -32.65
C SER A 36 5.36 -9.91 -32.16
N TRP A 37 5.94 -8.73 -32.44
CA TRP A 37 5.31 -7.45 -32.08
C TRP A 37 4.06 -7.18 -32.90
N ILE A 38 4.10 -7.42 -34.21
CA ILE A 38 2.95 -7.27 -35.12
C ILE A 38 1.86 -8.30 -34.77
N ALA A 39 2.23 -9.53 -34.44
CA ALA A 39 1.28 -10.55 -34.01
C ALA A 39 0.63 -10.19 -32.66
N ARG A 40 1.41 -9.74 -31.68
CA ARG A 40 0.89 -9.30 -30.36
C ARG A 40 0.00 -8.07 -30.46
N SER A 41 0.36 -7.09 -31.31
CA SER A 41 -0.46 -5.89 -31.52
C SER A 41 -1.78 -6.23 -32.20
N ARG A 42 -1.77 -7.13 -33.20
CA ARG A 42 -2.99 -7.64 -33.84
C ARG A 42 -3.90 -8.35 -32.84
N VAL A 43 -3.37 -9.25 -32.01
CA VAL A 43 -4.17 -9.95 -30.98
C VAL A 43 -4.77 -8.95 -29.98
N LEU A 44 -4.00 -7.97 -29.51
CA LEU A 44 -4.51 -6.93 -28.60
C LEU A 44 -5.61 -6.08 -29.23
N ILE A 45 -5.46 -5.69 -30.51
CA ILE A 45 -6.47 -4.94 -31.25
C ILE A 45 -7.73 -5.79 -31.42
N SER A 46 -7.59 -7.06 -31.84
CA SER A 46 -8.72 -7.99 -31.99
C SER A 46 -9.46 -8.22 -30.67
N CYS A 47 -8.74 -8.48 -29.57
CA CYS A 47 -9.36 -8.58 -28.24
C CYS A 47 -10.07 -7.29 -27.84
N GLY A 48 -9.48 -6.13 -28.12
CA GLY A 48 -10.09 -4.83 -27.85
C GLY A 48 -11.38 -4.60 -28.63
N ILE A 49 -11.39 -4.95 -29.92
CA ILE A 49 -12.59 -4.88 -30.78
C ILE A 49 -13.67 -5.82 -30.25
N ILE A 50 -13.32 -7.07 -29.91
CA ILE A 50 -14.27 -8.04 -29.35
C ILE A 50 -14.88 -7.51 -28.05
N LEU A 51 -14.06 -7.03 -27.12
CA LEU A 51 -14.53 -6.46 -25.85
C LEU A 51 -15.46 -5.26 -26.07
N LEU A 52 -15.12 -4.36 -26.98
CA LEU A 52 -15.95 -3.21 -27.32
C LEU A 52 -17.29 -3.65 -27.92
N THR A 53 -17.28 -4.61 -28.85
CA THR A 53 -18.49 -5.14 -29.47
C THR A 53 -19.40 -5.82 -28.44
N VAL A 54 -18.84 -6.64 -27.56
CA VAL A 54 -19.59 -7.28 -26.45
C VAL A 54 -20.16 -6.22 -25.52
N PHE A 55 -19.37 -5.19 -25.17
CA PHE A 55 -19.83 -4.09 -24.33
C PHE A 55 -20.99 -3.30 -24.95
N LEU A 56 -20.90 -2.95 -26.23
CA LEU A 56 -21.98 -2.26 -26.94
C LEU A 56 -23.23 -3.14 -27.11
N ALA A 57 -23.04 -4.43 -27.39
CA ALA A 57 -24.16 -5.40 -27.43
C ALA A 57 -24.85 -5.50 -26.07
N PHE A 58 -24.09 -5.50 -24.97
CA PHE A 58 -24.62 -5.51 -23.62
C PHE A 58 -25.39 -4.23 -23.27
N ILE A 59 -24.87 -3.04 -23.64
CA ILE A 59 -25.60 -1.77 -23.50
C ILE A 59 -26.93 -1.84 -24.26
N PHE A 60 -26.92 -2.33 -25.50
CA PHE A 60 -28.11 -2.40 -26.33
C PHE A 60 -29.13 -3.41 -25.78
N TYR A 61 -28.66 -4.53 -25.24
CA TYR A 61 -29.48 -5.48 -24.50
C TYR A 61 -30.15 -4.81 -23.29
N LEU A 62 -29.38 -4.14 -22.42
CA LEU A 62 -29.91 -3.41 -21.26
C LEU A 62 -30.91 -2.33 -21.65
N ARG A 63 -30.70 -1.67 -22.80
CA ARG A 63 -31.59 -0.65 -23.34
C ARG A 63 -32.93 -1.20 -23.83
N GLN A 64 -32.98 -2.46 -24.27
CA GLN A 64 -34.21 -3.12 -24.71
C GLN A 64 -34.98 -3.74 -23.55
N THR A 65 -34.28 -4.24 -22.54
CA THR A 65 -34.91 -4.85 -21.38
C THR A 65 -35.59 -3.81 -20.51
N ALA A 66 -36.74 -4.15 -19.93
CA ALA A 66 -37.38 -3.36 -18.86
C ALA A 66 -36.62 -3.47 -17.51
N ALA A 67 -35.35 -3.89 -17.52
CA ALA A 67 -34.48 -3.93 -16.36
C ALA A 67 -34.07 -2.51 -15.97
N ALA A 68 -35.04 -1.70 -15.54
CA ALA A 68 -34.84 -0.41 -14.91
C ALA A 68 -34.58 -0.63 -13.42
N GLY A 69 -33.57 0.07 -12.88
CA GLY A 69 -33.38 0.13 -11.44
C GLY A 69 -34.50 0.94 -10.81
N SER A 70 -34.92 0.59 -9.59
CA SER A 70 -35.83 1.47 -8.85
C SER A 70 -35.13 2.80 -8.55
N SER A 71 -35.89 3.90 -8.48
CA SER A 71 -35.36 5.21 -8.07
C SER A 71 -34.66 5.13 -6.71
N HIS A 72 -35.21 4.35 -5.77
CA HIS A 72 -34.58 4.10 -4.46
C HIS A 72 -33.20 3.43 -4.57
N THR A 73 -33.05 2.42 -5.43
CA THR A 73 -31.75 1.74 -5.62
C THR A 73 -30.70 2.72 -6.14
N TYR A 74 -31.07 3.60 -7.07
CA TYR A 74 -30.18 4.65 -7.54
C TYR A 74 -29.80 5.61 -6.40
N LEU A 75 -30.78 6.08 -5.62
CA LEU A 75 -30.50 7.00 -4.51
C LEU A 75 -29.56 6.38 -3.48
N TYR A 76 -29.70 5.08 -3.17
CA TYR A 76 -28.74 4.38 -2.31
C TYR A 76 -27.33 4.29 -2.91
N LEU A 77 -27.22 4.04 -4.22
CA LEU A 77 -25.93 4.04 -4.90
C LEU A 77 -25.29 5.44 -4.90
N GLU A 78 -26.07 6.49 -5.08
CA GLU A 78 -25.59 7.88 -5.05
C GLU A 78 -25.08 8.26 -3.65
N VAL A 79 -25.84 7.94 -2.59
CA VAL A 79 -25.42 8.18 -1.21
C VAL A 79 -24.17 7.35 -0.87
N GLY A 80 -24.14 6.06 -1.24
CA GLY A 80 -22.96 5.21 -1.05
C GLY A 80 -21.74 5.74 -1.81
N GLY A 81 -21.94 6.21 -3.04
CA GLY A 81 -20.90 6.81 -3.88
C GLY A 81 -20.31 8.08 -3.26
N THR A 82 -21.16 9.01 -2.81
CA THR A 82 -20.70 10.25 -2.18
C THR A 82 -19.94 9.99 -0.88
N LEU A 83 -20.39 9.05 -0.04
CA LEU A 83 -19.65 8.62 1.15
C LEU A 83 -18.27 8.05 0.80
N LEU A 84 -18.19 7.17 -0.21
CA LEU A 84 -16.91 6.64 -0.69
C LEU A 84 -15.98 7.74 -1.21
N SER A 85 -16.54 8.73 -1.92
CA SER A 85 -15.80 9.90 -2.41
C SER A 85 -15.18 10.70 -1.26
N PHE A 86 -15.96 11.00 -0.22
CA PHE A 86 -15.45 11.70 0.97
C PHE A 86 -14.42 10.87 1.75
N CYS A 87 -14.64 9.56 1.92
CA CYS A 87 -13.68 8.66 2.56
C CYS A 87 -12.34 8.63 1.81
N TYR A 88 -12.38 8.52 0.48
CA TYR A 88 -11.17 8.60 -0.33
C TYR A 88 -10.48 9.96 -0.17
N ALA A 89 -11.23 11.06 -0.25
CA ALA A 89 -10.66 12.39 -0.12
C ALA A 89 -9.97 12.62 1.23
N ALA A 90 -10.57 12.15 2.32
CA ALA A 90 -9.96 12.20 3.65
C ALA A 90 -8.65 11.40 3.69
N ASN A 91 -8.64 10.19 3.13
CA ASN A 91 -7.44 9.35 3.06
C ASN A 91 -6.33 10.00 2.21
N ALA A 92 -6.69 10.57 1.05
CA ALA A 92 -5.77 11.27 0.18
C ALA A 92 -5.16 12.51 0.86
N LEU A 93 -5.92 13.23 1.69
CA LEU A 93 -5.40 14.36 2.46
C LEU A 93 -4.41 13.92 3.56
N VAL A 94 -4.67 12.79 4.23
CA VAL A 94 -3.72 12.17 5.17
C VAL A 94 -2.43 11.79 4.45
N ARG A 95 -2.54 11.19 3.26
CA ARG A 95 -1.37 10.88 2.44
C ARG A 95 -0.59 12.14 2.08
N PHE A 96 -1.26 13.19 1.61
CA PHE A 96 -0.60 14.47 1.33
C PHE A 96 0.11 15.05 2.55
N ARG A 97 -0.49 15.01 3.74
CA ARG A 97 0.16 15.47 4.99
C ARG A 97 1.43 14.67 5.31
N GLY A 98 1.45 13.37 5.04
CA GLY A 98 2.60 12.51 5.28
C GLY A 98 3.69 12.61 4.22
N THR A 99 3.33 12.72 2.94
CA THR A 99 4.27 12.61 1.80
C THR A 99 4.53 13.92 1.06
N HIS A 100 3.73 14.96 1.31
CA HIS A 100 3.69 16.20 0.53
C HIS A 100 3.44 15.98 -0.98
N ASP A 101 2.78 14.86 -1.32
CA ASP A 101 2.41 14.51 -2.70
C ASP A 101 1.23 15.36 -3.20
N ARG A 102 1.52 16.26 -4.15
CA ARG A 102 0.50 17.16 -4.75
C ARG A 102 -0.55 16.40 -5.53
N THR A 103 -0.20 15.25 -6.08
CA THR A 103 -1.14 14.40 -6.81
C THR A 103 -2.27 13.99 -5.87
N ALA A 104 -1.92 13.53 -4.66
CA ALA A 104 -2.88 13.23 -3.60
C ALA A 104 -3.70 14.46 -3.19
N LEU A 105 -3.11 15.66 -3.13
CA LEU A 105 -3.82 16.91 -2.81
C LEU A 105 -4.88 17.25 -3.88
N ILE A 106 -4.50 17.26 -5.15
CA ILE A 106 -5.39 17.60 -6.27
C ILE A 106 -6.56 16.61 -6.32
N LEU A 107 -6.26 15.31 -6.17
CA LEU A 107 -7.28 14.27 -6.14
C LEU A 107 -8.18 14.41 -4.91
N ALA A 108 -7.63 14.67 -3.72
CA ALA A 108 -8.44 14.87 -2.52
C ALA A 108 -9.49 15.96 -2.73
N PHE A 109 -9.08 17.15 -3.19
CA PHE A 109 -10.02 18.23 -3.47
C PHE A 109 -10.98 17.89 -4.62
N GLY A 110 -10.53 17.19 -5.65
CA GLY A 110 -11.41 16.76 -6.74
C GLY A 110 -12.55 15.86 -6.26
N PHE A 111 -12.25 14.88 -5.41
CA PHE A 111 -13.27 14.00 -4.83
C PHE A 111 -14.15 14.71 -3.79
N VAL A 112 -13.61 15.66 -3.00
CA VAL A 112 -14.45 16.50 -2.11
C VAL A 112 -15.44 17.33 -2.93
N LEU A 113 -14.96 18.10 -3.90
CA LEU A 113 -15.79 18.99 -4.70
C LEU A 113 -16.82 18.20 -5.51
N SER A 114 -16.38 17.10 -6.11
CA SER A 114 -17.27 16.15 -6.78
C SER A 114 -18.36 15.62 -5.85
N GLY A 115 -17.98 15.16 -4.65
CA GLY A 115 -18.92 14.65 -3.65
C GLY A 115 -19.94 15.70 -3.22
N ILE A 116 -19.52 16.95 -2.99
CA ILE A 116 -20.42 18.06 -2.66
C ILE A 116 -21.42 18.32 -3.80
N ILE A 117 -20.94 18.38 -5.05
CA ILE A 117 -21.81 18.63 -6.22
C ILE A 117 -22.83 17.50 -6.39
N GLU A 118 -22.42 16.25 -6.18
CA GLU A 118 -23.32 15.08 -6.21
C GLU A 118 -24.35 15.12 -5.08
N THR A 119 -23.94 15.45 -3.85
CA THR A 119 -24.87 15.60 -2.72
C THR A 119 -25.91 16.69 -2.96
N VAL A 120 -25.52 17.84 -3.52
CA VAL A 120 -26.46 18.89 -3.90
C VAL A 120 -27.38 18.41 -5.03
N GLY A 121 -26.83 17.71 -6.03
CA GLY A 121 -27.58 17.10 -7.13
C GLY A 121 -28.62 16.07 -6.66
N TYR A 122 -28.29 15.30 -5.61
CA TYR A 122 -29.20 14.34 -4.97
C TYR A 122 -30.45 15.02 -4.41
N PHE A 123 -30.29 16.11 -3.65
CA PHE A 123 -31.44 16.83 -3.10
C PHE A 123 -32.34 17.37 -4.22
N GLY A 124 -31.75 17.95 -5.25
CA GLY A 124 -32.50 18.43 -6.42
C GLY A 124 -33.23 17.30 -7.18
N LEU A 125 -32.63 16.11 -7.31
CA LEU A 125 -33.28 14.95 -7.94
C LEU A 125 -34.44 14.42 -7.10
N ASN A 126 -34.29 14.36 -5.77
CA ASN A 126 -35.34 13.91 -4.87
C ASN A 126 -36.58 14.82 -4.95
N ASP A 127 -36.38 16.14 -5.00
CA ASP A 127 -37.46 17.11 -5.20
C ASP A 127 -38.10 16.95 -6.58
N ALA A 128 -37.29 16.74 -7.64
CA ALA A 128 -37.78 16.56 -9.00
C ALA A 128 -38.60 15.25 -9.18
N LEU A 129 -38.23 14.18 -8.49
CA LEU A 129 -39.00 12.93 -8.45
C LEU A 129 -40.40 13.14 -7.85
N ALA A 130 -40.56 14.06 -6.89
CA ALA A 130 -41.85 14.42 -6.33
C ALA A 130 -42.74 15.21 -7.31
N MET A 131 -42.14 15.87 -8.32
CA MET A 131 -42.84 16.69 -9.31
C MET A 131 -43.37 15.90 -10.54
N GLY A 132 -43.00 14.62 -10.70
CA GLY A 132 -43.57 13.71 -11.71
C GLY A 132 -42.64 13.29 -12.87
N PRO A 133 -43.17 12.56 -13.88
CA PRO A 133 -42.35 11.81 -14.85
C PRO A 133 -41.56 12.65 -15.85
N ALA A 134 -41.96 13.90 -16.11
CA ALA A 134 -41.22 14.81 -16.99
C ALA A 134 -39.82 15.14 -16.44
N ALA A 135 -39.60 15.00 -15.14
CA ALA A 135 -38.28 15.16 -14.52
C ALA A 135 -37.28 14.06 -14.92
N LEU A 136 -37.76 12.90 -15.39
CA LEU A 136 -36.90 11.74 -15.68
C LEU A 136 -36.09 11.88 -16.99
N SER A 137 -36.49 12.80 -17.88
CA SER A 137 -35.79 13.08 -19.15
C SER A 137 -34.75 14.19 -19.04
N ASN A 138 -34.79 14.98 -17.95
CA ASN A 138 -33.83 16.02 -17.65
C ASN A 138 -32.64 15.44 -16.88
N ILE A 139 -31.44 15.75 -17.34
CA ILE A 139 -30.23 15.25 -16.70
C ILE A 139 -29.80 16.23 -15.61
N PRO A 140 -29.53 15.75 -14.38
CA PRO A 140 -29.00 16.61 -13.34
C PRO A 140 -27.68 17.24 -13.79
N VAL A 141 -27.62 18.57 -13.89
CA VAL A 141 -26.39 19.29 -14.31
C VAL A 141 -25.22 18.96 -13.37
N GLY A 142 -25.50 18.71 -12.08
CA GLY A 142 -24.52 18.28 -11.10
C GLY A 142 -23.81 16.96 -11.44
N TRP A 143 -24.49 16.01 -12.11
CA TRP A 143 -23.86 14.79 -12.63
C TRP A 143 -22.75 15.15 -13.61
N MET A 144 -23.07 15.97 -14.61
CA MET A 144 -22.10 16.31 -15.65
C MET A 144 -20.94 17.16 -15.14
N VAL A 145 -21.24 18.14 -14.29
CA VAL A 145 -20.22 19.02 -13.70
C VAL A 145 -19.26 18.22 -12.83
N SER A 146 -19.77 17.38 -11.92
CA SER A 146 -18.93 16.59 -11.00
C SER A 146 -18.00 15.64 -11.75
N ARG A 147 -18.53 14.89 -12.72
CA ARG A 147 -17.76 13.93 -13.51
C ARG A 147 -16.70 14.59 -14.39
N THR A 148 -17.07 15.68 -15.07
CA THR A 148 -16.15 16.42 -15.94
C THR A 148 -15.03 17.07 -15.11
N LEU A 149 -15.38 17.67 -13.97
CA LEU A 149 -14.40 18.21 -13.03
C LEU A 149 -13.42 17.15 -12.55
N LEU A 150 -13.92 15.97 -12.14
CA LEU A 150 -13.07 14.88 -11.68
C LEU A 150 -12.11 14.40 -12.77
N ALA A 151 -12.58 14.27 -14.02
CA ALA A 151 -11.75 13.90 -15.16
C ALA A 151 -10.64 14.93 -15.43
N VAL A 152 -10.98 16.23 -15.39
CA VAL A 152 -10.01 17.32 -15.56
C VAL A 152 -8.96 17.28 -14.44
N LEU A 153 -9.36 17.06 -13.19
CA LEU A 153 -8.43 17.00 -12.07
C LEU A 153 -7.52 15.77 -12.08
N LEU A 154 -7.97 14.63 -12.60
CA LEU A 154 -7.10 13.48 -12.86
C LEU A 154 -6.02 13.81 -13.90
N LEU A 155 -6.37 14.52 -14.97
CA LEU A 155 -5.41 15.00 -15.97
C LEU A 155 -4.47 16.06 -15.40
N ALA A 156 -4.97 16.97 -14.56
CA ALA A 156 -4.16 17.97 -13.89
C ALA A 156 -3.16 17.31 -12.92
N ALA A 157 -3.59 16.30 -12.17
CA ALA A 157 -2.73 15.48 -11.32
C ALA A 157 -1.59 14.84 -12.12
N LEU A 158 -1.89 14.22 -13.28
CA LEU A 158 -0.87 13.68 -14.19
C LEU A 158 0.10 14.74 -14.73
N ALA A 159 -0.41 15.94 -15.07
CA ALA A 159 0.43 17.03 -15.54
C ALA A 159 1.38 17.53 -14.44
N VAL A 160 0.87 17.73 -13.22
CA VAL A 160 1.67 18.19 -12.08
C VAL A 160 2.75 17.17 -11.73
N ASP A 161 2.41 15.88 -11.68
CA ASP A 161 3.38 14.80 -11.46
C ASP A 161 4.49 14.79 -12.52
N ARG A 162 4.14 15.02 -13.80
CA ARG A 162 5.10 15.07 -14.90
C ARG A 162 6.03 16.29 -14.87
N PHE A 163 5.50 17.48 -14.59
CA PHE A 163 6.27 18.73 -14.64
C PHE A 163 7.01 19.03 -13.34
N MET A 164 6.55 18.48 -12.20
CA MET A 164 7.11 18.77 -10.88
C MET A 164 7.27 17.49 -10.04
N PRO A 165 8.14 16.55 -10.44
CA PRO A 165 8.29 15.25 -9.76
C PRO A 165 8.96 15.35 -8.38
N THR A 166 9.70 16.43 -8.11
CA THR A 166 10.40 16.64 -6.83
C THR A 166 10.10 18.01 -6.26
N ALA A 167 9.67 18.06 -5.01
CA ALA A 167 9.40 19.31 -4.31
C ALA A 167 10.68 20.13 -4.07
N ARG A 168 10.75 21.34 -4.65
CA ARG A 168 11.85 22.29 -4.43
C ARG A 168 11.45 23.44 -3.50
N GLN A 169 10.18 23.85 -3.51
CA GLN A 169 9.58 24.95 -2.76
C GLN A 169 8.15 24.57 -2.34
N PRO A 170 7.99 23.77 -1.26
CA PRO A 170 6.73 23.10 -0.94
C PRO A 170 5.53 24.03 -0.81
N SER A 171 5.68 25.21 -0.20
CA SER A 171 4.58 26.18 -0.01
C SER A 171 4.07 26.80 -1.30
N LYS A 172 4.96 27.13 -2.25
CA LYS A 172 4.55 27.69 -3.55
C LYS A 172 3.91 26.62 -4.42
N GLU A 173 4.44 25.40 -4.35
CA GLU A 173 3.97 24.30 -5.14
C GLU A 173 2.60 23.77 -4.66
N THR A 174 2.32 23.81 -3.35
CA THR A 174 0.97 23.56 -2.83
C THR A 174 -0.01 24.65 -3.25
N ALA A 175 0.39 25.92 -3.18
CA ALA A 175 -0.44 27.02 -3.67
C ALA A 175 -0.76 26.88 -5.17
N ALA A 176 0.21 26.48 -5.99
CA ALA A 176 0.00 26.21 -7.41
C ALA A 176 -0.97 25.05 -7.64
N ALA A 177 -0.86 23.95 -6.89
CA ALA A 177 -1.79 22.84 -6.98
C ALA A 177 -3.23 23.24 -6.59
N LEU A 178 -3.39 24.06 -5.55
CA LEU A 178 -4.70 24.60 -5.15
C LEU A 178 -5.27 25.57 -6.21
N LEU A 179 -4.42 26.38 -6.84
CA LEU A 179 -4.83 27.25 -7.95
C LEU A 179 -5.35 26.43 -9.14
N VAL A 180 -4.67 25.34 -9.50
CA VAL A 180 -5.10 24.41 -10.55
C VAL A 180 -6.48 23.83 -10.22
N VAL A 181 -6.69 23.39 -8.98
CA VAL A 181 -7.99 22.89 -8.52
C VAL A 181 -9.08 23.96 -8.64
N ALA A 182 -8.81 25.17 -8.13
CA ALA A 182 -9.76 26.28 -8.15
C ALA A 182 -10.12 26.69 -9.59
N LEU A 183 -9.13 26.81 -10.47
CA LEU A 183 -9.32 27.16 -11.87
C LEU A 183 -10.12 26.08 -12.60
N ALA A 184 -9.75 24.80 -12.44
CA ALA A 184 -10.49 23.70 -13.05
C ALA A 184 -11.96 23.71 -12.61
N THR A 185 -12.21 23.86 -11.30
CA THR A 185 -13.56 23.93 -10.72
C THR A 185 -14.37 25.10 -11.27
N TYR A 186 -13.77 26.28 -11.31
CA TYR A 186 -14.42 27.48 -11.85
C TYR A 186 -14.75 27.31 -13.33
N LEU A 187 -13.77 26.90 -14.15
CA LEU A 187 -13.95 26.75 -15.59
C LEU A 187 -14.99 25.67 -15.94
N THR A 188 -14.97 24.52 -15.26
CA THR A 188 -15.97 23.48 -15.49
C THR A 188 -17.36 23.96 -15.10
N SER A 189 -17.52 24.57 -13.94
CA SER A 189 -18.82 25.09 -13.50
C SER A 189 -19.33 26.17 -14.44
N ALA A 190 -18.50 27.16 -14.77
CA ALA A 190 -18.87 28.24 -15.69
C ALA A 190 -19.29 27.72 -17.07
N ALA A 191 -18.57 26.73 -17.63
CA ALA A 191 -18.91 26.14 -18.92
C ALA A 191 -20.31 25.49 -18.93
N PHE A 192 -20.69 24.80 -17.85
CA PHE A 192 -22.00 24.16 -17.74
C PHE A 192 -23.13 25.16 -17.43
N PHE A 193 -22.85 26.21 -16.65
CA PHE A 193 -23.83 27.27 -16.38
C PHE A 193 -24.07 28.20 -17.57
N ALA A 194 -23.05 28.42 -18.42
CA ALA A 194 -23.17 29.20 -19.64
C ALA A 194 -23.82 28.43 -20.80
N ALA A 195 -24.12 27.14 -20.63
CA ALA A 195 -24.72 26.33 -21.68
C ALA A 195 -26.17 26.82 -21.96
N PRO A 196 -26.52 27.11 -23.23
CA PRO A 196 -27.79 27.78 -23.58
C PRO A 196 -29.05 26.93 -23.32
N ALA A 197 -28.90 25.63 -23.07
CA ALA A 197 -29.98 24.74 -22.66
C ALA A 197 -29.45 23.65 -21.73
N ALA A 198 -30.27 23.24 -20.75
CA ALA A 198 -29.98 22.08 -19.93
C ALA A 198 -29.89 20.81 -20.83
N PRO A 199 -28.95 19.89 -20.56
CA PRO A 199 -28.83 18.66 -21.32
C PRO A 199 -30.12 17.81 -21.21
N MET A 200 -30.82 17.64 -22.33
CA MET A 200 -32.07 16.87 -22.41
C MET A 200 -31.90 15.60 -23.22
N ALA A 201 -32.27 14.44 -22.66
CA ALA A 201 -32.14 13.16 -23.35
C ALA A 201 -33.04 13.07 -24.61
N HIS A 202 -32.44 12.68 -25.74
CA HIS A 202 -33.15 12.45 -27.00
C HIS A 202 -33.44 10.97 -27.17
N ALA A 203 -34.53 10.48 -26.56
CA ALA A 203 -34.83 9.04 -26.45
C ALA A 203 -34.91 8.29 -27.80
N THR A 204 -35.26 8.99 -28.89
CA THR A 204 -35.39 8.42 -30.24
C THR A 204 -34.05 8.19 -30.96
N ARG A 205 -32.98 8.87 -30.53
CA ARG A 205 -31.65 8.73 -31.14
C ARG A 205 -30.90 7.54 -30.56
N ILE A 206 -30.00 6.92 -31.34
CA ILE A 206 -29.12 5.85 -30.84
C ILE A 206 -28.26 6.37 -29.70
N LEU A 207 -27.58 7.49 -29.91
CA LEU A 207 -26.95 8.30 -28.87
C LEU A 207 -27.98 9.25 -28.29
N SER A 208 -28.65 8.81 -27.21
CA SER A 208 -29.67 9.60 -26.54
C SER A 208 -29.08 10.75 -25.73
N ARG A 209 -27.83 10.63 -25.27
CA ARG A 209 -27.14 11.60 -24.41
C ARG A 209 -25.73 11.92 -24.91
N PRO A 210 -25.58 12.58 -26.08
CA PRO A 210 -24.27 12.79 -26.72
C PRO A 210 -23.28 13.61 -25.88
N TRP A 211 -23.74 14.46 -24.97
CA TRP A 211 -22.86 15.25 -24.09
C TRP A 211 -22.10 14.41 -23.06
N ASP A 212 -22.56 13.19 -22.74
CA ASP A 212 -21.81 12.26 -21.89
C ASP A 212 -20.52 11.76 -22.59
N LEU A 213 -20.37 11.96 -23.91
CA LEU A 213 -19.12 11.66 -24.62
C LEU A 213 -17.96 12.59 -24.23
N LEU A 214 -18.22 13.82 -23.77
CA LEU A 214 -17.18 14.74 -23.33
C LEU A 214 -16.40 14.19 -22.13
N PRO A 215 -17.04 13.87 -20.98
CA PRO A 215 -16.33 13.24 -19.87
C PRO A 215 -15.77 11.86 -20.25
N ALA A 216 -16.46 11.06 -21.10
CA ALA A 216 -15.91 9.80 -21.60
C ALA A 216 -14.55 9.99 -22.29
N ALA A 217 -14.42 11.02 -23.14
CA ALA A 217 -13.17 11.32 -23.83
C ALA A 217 -12.08 11.77 -22.86
N LEU A 218 -12.39 12.63 -21.87
CA LEU A 218 -11.43 13.08 -20.86
C LEU A 218 -10.91 11.91 -20.01
N PHE A 219 -11.80 11.03 -19.57
CA PHE A 219 -11.40 9.82 -18.83
C PHE A 219 -10.62 8.83 -19.69
N LEU A 220 -10.93 8.73 -20.99
CA LEU A 220 -10.16 7.89 -21.91
C LEU A 220 -8.73 8.42 -22.06
N VAL A 221 -8.57 9.73 -22.23
CA VAL A 221 -7.26 10.37 -22.25
C VAL A 221 -6.51 10.11 -20.93
N ALA A 222 -7.18 10.27 -19.78
CA ALA A 222 -6.57 9.97 -18.48
C ALA A 222 -6.14 8.51 -18.37
N ALA A 223 -6.98 7.55 -18.79
CA ALA A 223 -6.68 6.13 -18.77
C ALA A 223 -5.46 5.79 -19.65
N VAL A 224 -5.36 6.39 -20.84
CA VAL A 224 -4.19 6.23 -21.72
C VAL A 224 -2.94 6.75 -21.03
N PHE A 225 -2.96 7.95 -20.44
CA PHE A 225 -1.80 8.52 -19.75
C PHE A 225 -1.38 7.71 -18.51
N PHE A 226 -2.33 7.24 -17.68
CA PHE A 226 -2.01 6.35 -16.56
C PHE A 226 -1.40 5.03 -17.03
N ARG A 227 -1.91 4.45 -18.12
CA ARG A 227 -1.33 3.23 -18.70
C ARG A 227 0.09 3.45 -19.21
N LEU A 228 0.35 4.58 -19.85
CA LEU A 228 1.68 4.95 -20.33
C LEU A 228 2.64 5.16 -19.15
N ARG A 229 2.18 5.81 -18.07
CA ARG A 229 2.95 5.95 -16.82
C ARG A 229 3.35 4.59 -16.24
N LEU A 230 2.38 3.69 -16.04
CA LEU A 230 2.62 2.34 -15.53
C LEU A 230 3.64 1.55 -16.38
N LYS A 231 3.59 1.72 -17.70
CA LYS A 231 4.57 1.09 -18.61
C LYS A 231 5.97 1.67 -18.41
N ASN A 232 6.10 2.99 -18.33
CA ASN A 232 7.39 3.66 -18.14
C ASN A 232 8.03 3.31 -16.78
N ASP A 233 7.24 3.22 -15.72
CA ASP A 233 7.74 2.86 -14.38
C ASP A 233 8.32 1.44 -14.35
N ARG A 234 7.64 0.50 -15.03
CA ARG A 234 8.11 -0.87 -15.22
C ARG A 234 9.44 -0.93 -15.98
N GLU A 235 9.61 -0.12 -17.02
CA GLU A 235 10.85 -0.04 -17.80
C GLU A 235 12.01 0.54 -16.97
N LYS A 236 11.72 1.47 -16.06
CA LYS A 236 12.71 2.07 -15.14
C LYS A 236 13.05 1.20 -13.92
N LYS A 237 12.53 -0.03 -13.82
CA LYS A 237 12.63 -0.91 -12.62
C LYS A 237 12.06 -0.27 -11.33
N SER A 238 11.23 0.77 -11.45
CA SER A 238 10.49 1.29 -10.31
C SER A 238 9.20 0.46 -10.16
N GLU A 239 8.93 -0.08 -8.98
CA GLU A 239 7.66 -0.77 -8.73
C GLU A 239 6.51 0.24 -8.77
N ALA A 240 5.61 0.09 -9.75
CA ALA A 240 4.35 0.81 -9.74
C ALA A 240 3.53 0.43 -8.50
N THR A 241 2.97 1.42 -7.81
CA THR A 241 2.23 1.20 -6.56
C THR A 241 0.83 0.65 -6.85
N LEU A 242 0.20 0.01 -5.85
CA LEU A 242 -1.20 -0.45 -5.99
C LEU A 242 -2.15 0.73 -6.26
N PHE A 243 -1.78 1.90 -5.74
CA PHE A 243 -2.48 3.15 -6.00
C PHE A 243 -2.40 3.59 -7.47
N ASP A 244 -1.25 3.45 -8.14
CA ASP A 244 -1.12 3.85 -9.56
C ASP A 244 -1.99 2.96 -10.48
N TYR A 245 -2.07 1.66 -10.18
CA TYR A 245 -2.98 0.75 -10.88
C TYR A 245 -4.44 1.11 -10.65
N SER A 246 -4.81 1.52 -9.43
CA SER A 246 -6.19 1.89 -9.14
C SER A 246 -6.62 3.13 -9.94
N LEU A 247 -5.75 4.13 -10.13
CA LEU A 247 -6.04 5.31 -10.96
C LEU A 247 -6.31 4.96 -12.44
N PHE A 248 -5.56 4.02 -13.01
CA PHE A 248 -5.82 3.52 -14.37
C PHE A 248 -7.20 2.84 -14.46
N ILE A 249 -7.54 1.99 -13.49
CA ILE A 249 -8.82 1.29 -13.44
C ILE A 249 -9.97 2.29 -13.25
N VAL A 250 -9.79 3.29 -12.39
CA VAL A 250 -10.77 4.37 -12.15
C VAL A 250 -11.09 5.11 -13.44
N ALA A 251 -10.06 5.55 -14.17
CA ALA A 251 -10.26 6.24 -15.43
C ALA A 251 -10.99 5.32 -16.43
N SER A 252 -10.60 4.05 -16.52
CA SER A 252 -11.23 3.06 -17.42
C SER A 252 -12.71 2.78 -17.08
N LEU A 253 -13.03 2.64 -15.79
CA LEU A 253 -14.41 2.49 -15.33
C LEU A 253 -15.22 3.75 -15.62
N ASN A 254 -14.66 4.95 -15.47
CA ASN A 254 -15.40 6.16 -15.81
C ASN A 254 -15.60 6.34 -17.34
N VAL A 255 -14.75 5.75 -18.20
CA VAL A 255 -15.06 5.61 -19.63
C VAL A 255 -16.29 4.73 -19.83
N ILE A 256 -16.32 3.55 -19.21
CA ILE A 256 -17.47 2.63 -19.26
C ILE A 256 -18.74 3.35 -18.79
N CYS A 257 -18.66 4.06 -17.66
CA CYS A 257 -19.74 4.85 -17.09
C CYS A 257 -20.36 5.79 -18.13
N HIS A 258 -19.56 6.67 -18.72
CA HIS A 258 -20.08 7.70 -19.61
C HIS A 258 -20.45 7.19 -20.99
N VAL A 259 -19.79 6.14 -21.49
CA VAL A 259 -20.27 5.46 -22.70
C VAL A 259 -21.63 4.84 -22.45
N ALA A 260 -21.85 4.14 -21.32
CA ALA A 260 -23.16 3.60 -21.00
C ALA A 260 -24.24 4.70 -20.85
N ALA A 261 -23.91 5.80 -20.15
CA ALA A 261 -24.79 6.95 -20.00
C ALA A 261 -25.17 7.59 -21.35
N ALA A 262 -24.27 7.63 -22.33
CA ALA A 262 -24.54 8.21 -23.65
C ALA A 262 -25.67 7.50 -24.43
N PHE A 263 -25.94 6.23 -24.12
CA PHE A 263 -27.02 5.43 -24.75
C PHE A 263 -28.30 5.36 -23.90
N SER A 264 -28.29 5.90 -22.68
CA SER A 264 -29.47 5.94 -21.80
C SER A 264 -30.53 6.90 -22.35
N ARG A 265 -31.78 6.44 -22.41
CA ARG A 265 -32.94 7.22 -22.90
C ARG A 265 -33.51 8.13 -21.82
N GLN A 266 -33.45 7.71 -20.56
CA GLN A 266 -34.03 8.40 -19.42
C GLN A 266 -33.33 7.96 -18.12
N LEU A 267 -33.51 8.73 -17.05
CA LEU A 267 -33.04 8.34 -15.72
C LEU A 267 -33.62 6.97 -15.30
N PHE A 268 -32.78 6.20 -14.62
CA PHE A 268 -33.08 4.86 -14.07
C PHE A 268 -33.27 3.72 -15.09
N ASP A 269 -33.01 3.94 -16.39
CA ASP A 269 -32.95 2.85 -17.35
C ASP A 269 -31.69 1.96 -17.19
N GLY A 270 -31.68 0.79 -17.82
CA GLY A 270 -30.58 -0.17 -17.70
C GLY A 270 -29.18 0.40 -18.00
N PRO A 271 -28.97 1.12 -19.13
CA PRO A 271 -27.69 1.77 -19.41
C PRO A 271 -27.27 2.81 -18.38
N PHE A 272 -28.21 3.60 -17.84
CA PHE A 272 -27.90 4.56 -16.78
C PHE A 272 -27.54 3.86 -15.46
N PHE A 273 -28.21 2.76 -15.13
CA PHE A 273 -27.87 1.96 -13.95
C PHE A 273 -26.46 1.36 -14.06
N LEU A 274 -26.08 0.86 -15.23
CA LEU A 274 -24.72 0.41 -15.50
C LEU A 274 -23.70 1.55 -15.35
N ALA A 275 -24.06 2.77 -15.80
CA ALA A 275 -23.22 3.95 -15.62
C ALA A 275 -22.97 4.23 -14.13
N GLU A 276 -24.05 4.25 -13.35
CA GLU A 276 -24.01 4.48 -11.90
C GLU A 276 -23.18 3.41 -11.17
N LEU A 277 -23.40 2.14 -11.48
CA LEU A 277 -22.59 1.05 -10.93
C LEU A 277 -21.11 1.22 -11.26
N SER A 278 -20.78 1.55 -12.51
CA SER A 278 -19.40 1.71 -12.94
C SER A 278 -18.72 2.91 -12.25
N LYS A 279 -19.44 4.03 -12.10
CA LYS A 279 -19.00 5.18 -11.30
C LYS A 279 -18.71 4.76 -9.86
N THR A 280 -19.66 4.13 -9.17
CA THR A 280 -19.53 3.76 -7.76
C THR A 280 -18.44 2.71 -7.54
N SER A 281 -18.30 1.73 -8.45
CA SER A 281 -17.17 0.79 -8.44
C SER A 281 -15.83 1.50 -8.59
N SER A 282 -15.74 2.57 -9.37
CA SER A 282 -14.49 3.34 -9.49
C SER A 282 -14.05 3.94 -8.15
N TYR A 283 -14.99 4.41 -7.33
CA TYR A 283 -14.70 4.94 -6.00
C TYR A 283 -14.23 3.85 -5.03
N VAL A 284 -14.84 2.67 -5.10
CA VAL A 284 -14.37 1.51 -4.32
C VAL A 284 -12.93 1.18 -4.71
N VAL A 285 -12.63 1.09 -6.01
CA VAL A 285 -11.29 0.75 -6.50
C VAL A 285 -10.23 1.76 -6.05
N VAL A 286 -10.50 3.06 -6.16
CA VAL A 286 -9.51 4.08 -5.77
C VAL A 286 -9.25 4.07 -4.27
N LEU A 287 -10.30 3.91 -3.46
CA LEU A 287 -10.19 3.80 -2.01
C LEU A 287 -9.44 2.53 -1.61
N SER A 288 -9.80 1.38 -2.19
CA SER A 288 -9.10 0.11 -1.95
C SER A 288 -7.62 0.20 -2.34
N GLY A 289 -7.29 0.77 -3.49
CA GLY A 289 -5.90 0.97 -3.91
C GLY A 289 -5.11 1.84 -2.93
N ALA A 290 -5.71 2.93 -2.44
CA ALA A 290 -5.09 3.81 -1.46
C ALA A 290 -4.87 3.12 -0.10
N LEU A 291 -5.90 2.42 0.41
CA LEU A 291 -5.84 1.74 1.71
C LEU A 291 -4.86 0.55 1.69
N LEU A 292 -4.84 -0.23 0.61
CA LEU A 292 -3.90 -1.35 0.47
C LEU A 292 -2.46 -0.88 0.38
N GLU A 293 -2.20 0.21 -0.36
CA GLU A 293 -0.86 0.79 -0.43
C GLU A 293 -0.42 1.33 0.94
N GLN A 294 -1.31 2.03 1.65
CA GLN A 294 -1.04 2.49 3.01
C GLN A 294 -0.75 1.34 3.98
N ALA A 295 -1.51 0.24 3.91
CA ALA A 295 -1.28 -0.95 4.72
C ALA A 295 0.07 -1.62 4.38
N ARG A 296 0.43 -1.69 3.09
CA ARG A 296 1.73 -2.20 2.64
C ARG A 296 2.87 -1.36 3.18
N LEU A 297 2.79 -0.03 3.08
CA LEU A 297 3.78 0.90 3.61
C LEU A 297 3.89 0.79 5.13
N PHE A 298 2.76 0.69 5.83
CA PHE A 298 2.75 0.49 7.28
C PHE A 298 3.44 -0.82 7.68
N GLU A 299 3.20 -1.92 6.97
CA GLU A 299 3.84 -3.20 7.26
C GLU A 299 5.34 -3.18 6.92
N GLN A 300 5.76 -2.44 5.87
CA GLN A 300 7.17 -2.21 5.57
C GLN A 300 7.87 -1.39 6.67
N VAL A 301 7.24 -0.31 7.13
CA VAL A 301 7.76 0.48 8.26
C VAL A 301 7.82 -0.38 9.53
N ARG A 302 6.81 -1.21 9.76
CA ARG A 302 6.76 -2.14 10.89
C ARG A 302 7.83 -3.22 10.80
N SER A 303 8.09 -3.80 9.62
CA SER A 303 9.11 -4.84 9.47
C SER A 303 10.52 -4.28 9.67
N MET A 304 10.78 -3.06 9.17
CA MET A 304 11.98 -2.28 9.53
C MET A 304 12.06 -1.97 11.03
N ALA A 305 10.91 -1.89 11.70
CA ALA A 305 10.82 -1.62 13.14
C ALA A 305 11.00 -2.87 14.03
N VAL A 306 11.02 -4.09 13.50
CA VAL A 306 11.04 -5.35 14.30
C VAL A 306 12.31 -6.21 14.08
N SER A 307 12.96 -6.13 12.93
CA SER A 307 14.16 -6.93 12.62
C SER A 307 15.39 -6.06 12.34
N ASP A 308 16.58 -6.60 12.62
CA ASP A 308 17.85 -5.99 12.25
C ASP A 308 18.13 -6.23 10.75
N PRO A 309 18.36 -5.18 9.94
CA PRO A 309 18.48 -5.31 8.49
C PRO A 309 19.75 -6.06 8.04
N LEU A 310 20.80 -6.11 8.86
CA LEU A 310 22.04 -6.79 8.51
C LEU A 310 21.93 -8.31 8.73
N THR A 311 21.45 -8.71 9.90
CA THR A 311 21.48 -10.11 10.36
C THR A 311 20.14 -10.84 10.18
N GLY A 312 19.04 -10.11 10.01
CA GLY A 312 17.68 -10.64 9.95
C GLY A 312 17.14 -11.16 11.28
N LEU A 313 17.86 -10.98 12.38
CA LEU A 313 17.38 -11.27 13.74
C LEU A 313 16.38 -10.22 14.22
N ALA A 314 15.76 -10.42 15.38
CA ALA A 314 15.00 -9.35 16.05
C ALA A 314 15.92 -8.14 16.35
N ASN A 315 15.39 -6.92 16.30
CA ASN A 315 16.14 -5.74 16.74
C ASN A 315 15.92 -5.47 18.25
N TYR A 316 16.61 -4.46 18.78
CA TYR A 316 16.48 -4.04 20.18
C TYR A 316 15.02 -3.81 20.62
N ARG A 317 14.20 -3.13 19.79
CA ARG A 317 12.79 -2.86 20.13
C ARG A 317 12.00 -4.15 20.29
N ARG A 318 12.19 -5.11 19.38
CA ARG A 318 11.52 -6.41 19.46
C ARG A 318 12.01 -7.20 20.67
N LEU A 319 13.31 -7.18 20.97
CA LEU A 319 13.86 -7.82 22.16
C LEU A 319 13.16 -7.36 23.45
N ILE A 320 13.07 -6.05 23.67
CA ILE A 320 12.42 -5.48 24.87
C ILE A 320 10.96 -5.95 24.96
N SER A 321 10.21 -5.86 23.85
CA SER A 321 8.81 -6.31 23.83
C SER A 321 8.63 -7.81 24.15
N VAL A 322 9.61 -8.65 23.79
CA VAL A 322 9.59 -10.09 24.13
C VAL A 322 9.90 -10.30 25.60
N ILE A 323 10.87 -9.56 26.16
CA ILE A 323 11.20 -9.64 27.58
C ILE A 323 10.00 -9.22 28.44
N GLU A 324 9.33 -8.11 28.10
CA GLU A 324 8.13 -7.65 28.80
C GLU A 324 7.00 -8.69 28.74
N ALA A 325 6.74 -9.25 27.56
CA ALA A 325 5.73 -10.29 27.39
C ALA A 325 6.05 -11.56 28.18
N GLU A 326 7.33 -11.97 28.23
CA GLU A 326 7.75 -13.15 28.99
C GLU A 326 7.79 -12.90 30.50
N LEU A 327 8.06 -11.67 30.96
CA LEU A 327 7.86 -11.29 32.37
C LEU A 327 6.40 -11.47 32.78
N ASP A 328 5.46 -10.94 32.01
CA ASP A 328 4.03 -11.06 32.28
C ASP A 328 3.57 -12.53 32.27
N ARG A 329 4.06 -13.31 31.31
CA ARG A 329 3.76 -14.74 31.21
C ARG A 329 4.34 -15.52 32.38
N SER A 330 5.59 -15.26 32.75
CA SER A 330 6.31 -15.97 33.81
C SER A 330 5.74 -15.66 35.19
N ARG A 331 5.30 -14.41 35.43
CA ARG A 331 4.56 -14.02 36.64
C ARG A 331 3.25 -14.79 36.82
N ARG A 332 2.55 -15.11 35.73
CA ARG A 332 1.29 -15.87 35.77
C ARG A 332 1.50 -17.38 35.89
N THR A 333 2.57 -17.90 35.30
CA THR A 333 2.80 -19.35 35.17
C THR A 333 3.82 -19.91 36.16
N ASN A 334 4.54 -19.03 36.88
CA ASN A 334 5.69 -19.38 37.73
C ASN A 334 6.74 -20.24 37.01
N ARG A 335 6.89 -20.06 35.70
CA ARG A 335 7.96 -20.69 34.92
C ARG A 335 9.12 -19.71 34.77
N PRO A 336 10.38 -20.13 34.99
CA PRO A 336 11.53 -19.25 34.81
C PRO A 336 11.79 -19.03 33.32
N PHE A 337 12.43 -17.92 32.99
CA PHE A 337 13.04 -17.69 31.69
C PHE A 337 14.40 -17.03 31.88
N SER A 338 15.26 -17.16 30.89
CA SER A 338 16.60 -16.57 30.93
C SER A 338 16.84 -15.64 29.75
N ILE A 339 17.66 -14.63 29.97
CA ILE A 339 18.21 -13.75 28.95
C ILE A 339 19.71 -14.02 28.87
N VAL A 340 20.19 -14.27 27.66
CA VAL A 340 21.62 -14.38 27.37
C VAL A 340 22.03 -13.16 26.59
N LEU A 341 22.97 -12.38 27.10
CA LEU A 341 23.65 -11.31 26.35
C LEU A 341 24.97 -11.86 25.81
N LEU A 342 25.22 -11.65 24.53
CA LEU A 342 26.37 -12.15 23.77
C LEU A 342 27.10 -10.97 23.16
N ASP A 343 28.42 -11.02 23.15
CA ASP A 343 29.27 -10.02 22.50
C ASP A 343 30.30 -10.73 21.65
N MET A 344 30.42 -10.30 20.39
CA MET A 344 31.39 -10.86 19.45
C MET A 344 32.79 -10.37 19.78
N ASP A 345 33.67 -11.31 20.13
CA ASP A 345 35.05 -10.96 20.47
C ASP A 345 35.80 -10.52 19.18
N GLY A 346 36.45 -9.36 19.23
CA GLY A 346 37.41 -8.96 18.21
C GLY A 346 36.83 -8.44 16.88
N LEU A 347 35.56 -7.98 16.83
CA LEU A 347 35.00 -7.39 15.59
C LEU A 347 35.86 -6.24 15.05
N LYS A 348 36.39 -5.39 15.93
CA LYS A 348 37.29 -4.30 15.52
C LYS A 348 38.54 -4.81 14.81
N ILE A 349 39.18 -5.86 15.35
CA ILE A 349 40.37 -6.48 14.73
C ILE A 349 40.00 -7.05 13.34
N ILE A 350 38.83 -7.69 13.22
CA ILE A 350 38.36 -8.20 11.93
C ILE A 350 38.13 -7.06 10.93
N ASN A 351 37.53 -5.96 11.36
CA ASN A 351 37.33 -4.79 10.52
C ASN A 351 38.66 -4.17 10.08
N ASP A 352 39.61 -4.03 11.00
CA ASP A 352 40.90 -3.41 10.75
C ASP A 352 41.78 -4.28 9.82
N GLN A 353 41.70 -5.60 9.95
CA GLN A 353 42.51 -6.54 9.15
C GLN A 353 41.88 -6.90 7.80
N TYR A 354 40.55 -7.07 7.74
CA TYR A 354 39.85 -7.61 6.56
C TYR A 354 38.81 -6.65 5.95
N GLY A 355 38.66 -5.46 6.53
CA GLY A 355 37.69 -4.45 6.09
C GLY A 355 36.27 -4.67 6.62
N HIS A 356 35.49 -3.58 6.63
CA HIS A 356 34.13 -3.55 7.18
C HIS A 356 33.15 -4.52 6.51
N LEU A 357 33.33 -4.85 5.22
CA LEU A 357 32.51 -5.83 4.52
C LEU A 357 32.65 -7.23 5.14
N THR A 358 33.86 -7.62 5.52
CA THR A 358 34.12 -8.89 6.20
C THR A 358 33.57 -8.89 7.63
N GLY A 359 33.68 -7.77 8.34
CA GLY A 359 33.03 -7.63 9.65
C GLY A 359 31.51 -7.71 9.58
N SER A 360 30.88 -7.08 8.59
CA SER A 360 29.44 -7.24 8.34
C SER A 360 29.08 -8.70 8.06
N ARG A 361 29.88 -9.42 7.27
CA ARG A 361 29.67 -10.86 7.02
C ARG A 361 29.81 -11.70 8.31
N ALA A 362 30.76 -11.36 9.17
CA ALA A 362 30.95 -12.03 10.45
C ALA A 362 29.72 -11.86 11.37
N LEU A 363 29.12 -10.66 11.40
CA LEU A 363 27.86 -10.42 12.11
C LEU A 363 26.69 -11.23 11.52
N VAL A 364 26.60 -11.34 10.18
CA VAL A 364 25.60 -12.18 9.51
C VAL A 364 25.79 -13.66 9.86
N ARG A 365 27.03 -14.15 9.96
CA ARG A 365 27.34 -15.54 10.35
C ARG A 365 26.87 -15.84 11.77
N ILE A 366 27.17 -14.96 12.74
CA ILE A 366 26.63 -15.08 14.10
C ILE A 366 25.10 -15.10 14.08
N GLY A 367 24.48 -14.18 13.33
CA GLY A 367 23.04 -14.11 13.20
C GLY A 367 22.41 -15.43 12.71
N LYS A 368 23.03 -16.06 11.70
CA LYS A 368 22.60 -17.37 11.19
C LYS A 368 22.75 -18.48 12.23
N ILE A 369 23.86 -18.52 12.96
CA ILE A 369 24.11 -19.53 13.99
C ILE A 369 23.08 -19.40 15.11
N LEU A 370 22.84 -18.18 15.61
CA LEU A 370 21.83 -17.94 16.64
C LEU A 370 20.44 -18.38 16.16
N ARG A 371 20.05 -17.99 14.95
CA ARG A 371 18.75 -18.38 14.39
C ARG A 371 18.57 -19.89 14.23
N ASN A 372 19.61 -20.60 13.75
CA ASN A 372 19.54 -22.04 13.48
C ASN A 372 19.64 -22.89 14.75
N HIS A 373 20.21 -22.35 15.83
CA HIS A 373 20.43 -23.07 17.08
C HIS A 373 19.54 -22.57 18.24
N SER A 374 18.58 -21.70 17.94
CA SER A 374 17.46 -21.31 18.80
C SER A 374 16.24 -22.18 18.51
N ARG A 375 15.47 -22.52 19.55
CA ARG A 375 14.16 -23.17 19.40
C ARG A 375 13.15 -22.20 18.78
N ALA A 376 12.05 -22.72 18.27
CA ALA A 376 10.98 -21.89 17.70
C ALA A 376 10.37 -20.88 18.69
N ILE A 377 10.45 -21.16 19.99
CA ILE A 377 9.99 -20.26 21.07
C ILE A 377 11.07 -19.29 21.54
N ASP A 378 12.34 -19.55 21.24
CA ASP A 378 13.45 -18.69 21.64
C ASP A 378 13.49 -17.47 20.72
N THR A 379 13.85 -16.31 21.24
CA THR A 379 14.00 -15.09 20.43
C THR A 379 15.45 -14.64 20.43
N ALA A 380 16.13 -14.81 19.29
CA ALA A 380 17.44 -14.24 19.03
C ALA A 380 17.32 -12.83 18.44
N ALA A 381 18.06 -11.88 19.00
CA ALA A 381 18.05 -10.47 18.62
C ALA A 381 19.48 -9.92 18.49
N ARG A 382 19.65 -8.88 17.67
CA ARG A 382 20.84 -8.03 17.71
C ARG A 382 20.57 -6.86 18.65
N TYR A 383 21.35 -6.77 19.72
CA TYR A 383 21.20 -5.77 20.77
C TYR A 383 21.74 -4.41 20.31
N GLY A 384 22.92 -4.40 19.68
CA GLY A 384 23.53 -3.22 19.07
C GLY A 384 24.97 -3.48 18.68
N GLY A 385 25.47 -2.90 17.57
CA GLY A 385 26.87 -3.11 17.16
C GLY A 385 27.22 -4.59 16.96
N ASP A 386 28.12 -5.10 17.79
CA ASP A 386 28.60 -6.50 17.93
C ASP A 386 27.88 -7.32 19.02
N GLU A 387 26.89 -6.74 19.68
CA GLU A 387 26.15 -7.35 20.77
C GLU A 387 24.85 -8.01 20.27
N PHE A 388 24.57 -9.19 20.79
CA PHE A 388 23.39 -10.01 20.51
C PHE A 388 22.72 -10.43 21.82
N ALA A 389 21.44 -10.77 21.75
CA ALA A 389 20.71 -11.31 22.89
C ALA A 389 19.88 -12.52 22.48
N VAL A 390 19.65 -13.44 23.41
CA VAL A 390 18.70 -14.55 23.24
C VAL A 390 17.80 -14.62 24.46
N VAL A 391 16.49 -14.53 24.23
CA VAL A 391 15.47 -14.81 25.25
C VAL A 391 15.09 -16.28 25.16
N LEU A 392 15.17 -16.98 26.30
CA LEU A 392 14.93 -18.41 26.43
C LEU A 392 13.74 -18.63 27.38
N PRO A 393 12.49 -18.71 26.85
CA PRO A 393 11.33 -19.03 27.67
C PRO A 393 11.43 -20.42 28.29
N GLU A 394 10.91 -20.58 29.50
CA GLU A 394 10.90 -21.86 30.24
C GLU A 394 12.31 -22.46 30.44
N ALA A 395 13.31 -21.59 30.59
CA ALA A 395 14.70 -21.96 30.79
C ALA A 395 15.28 -21.25 32.02
N GLY A 396 15.74 -22.03 32.99
CA GLY A 396 16.56 -21.54 34.10
C GLY A 396 18.05 -21.37 33.72
N PRO A 397 18.89 -20.92 34.67
CA PRO A 397 20.29 -20.57 34.42
C PRO A 397 21.14 -21.74 33.88
N ASP A 398 20.87 -22.97 34.31
CA ASP A 398 21.57 -24.16 33.81
C ASP A 398 21.28 -24.44 32.34
N ILE A 399 20.01 -24.31 31.93
CA ILE A 399 19.59 -24.51 30.55
C ILE A 399 20.20 -23.42 29.67
N ALA A 400 20.13 -22.16 30.12
CA ALA A 400 20.74 -21.04 29.43
C ALA A 400 22.24 -21.24 29.22
N SER A 401 22.96 -21.67 30.26
CA SER A 401 24.39 -21.98 30.19
C SER A 401 24.72 -23.07 29.17
N ARG A 402 23.88 -24.11 29.07
CA ARG A 402 24.02 -25.15 28.03
C ARG A 402 23.78 -24.61 26.62
N VAL A 403 22.82 -23.70 26.45
CA VAL A 403 22.59 -23.02 25.16
C VAL A 403 23.81 -22.18 24.77
N VAL A 404 24.39 -21.43 25.71
CA VAL A 404 25.63 -20.66 25.47
C VAL A 404 26.78 -21.57 25.03
N SER A 405 27.03 -22.65 25.76
CA SER A 405 28.10 -23.60 25.42
C SER A 405 27.92 -24.18 24.03
N ARG A 406 26.69 -24.55 23.66
CA ARG A 406 26.36 -25.03 22.32
C ARG A 406 26.61 -23.97 21.24
N ILE A 407 26.21 -22.72 21.47
CA ILE A 407 26.45 -21.62 20.52
C ILE A 407 27.95 -21.44 20.30
N ARG A 408 28.75 -21.44 21.37
CA ARG A 408 30.21 -21.32 21.30
C ARG A 408 30.87 -22.45 20.54
N GLU A 409 30.47 -23.69 20.80
CA GLU A 409 30.98 -24.87 20.09
C GLU A 409 30.67 -24.79 18.58
N ARG A 410 29.50 -24.28 18.21
CA ARG A 410 29.12 -24.10 16.79
C ARG A 410 29.91 -22.99 16.12
N LEU A 411 30.22 -21.91 16.84
CA LEU A 411 31.10 -20.85 16.33
C LEU A 411 32.54 -21.34 16.14
N SER A 412 33.07 -22.15 17.08
CA SER A 412 34.45 -22.65 17.00
C SER A 412 34.67 -23.72 15.93
N THR A 413 33.61 -24.41 15.53
CA THR A 413 33.63 -25.45 14.47
C THR A 413 33.20 -24.92 13.11
N GLU A 414 32.95 -23.61 12.97
CA GLU A 414 32.58 -23.00 11.70
C GLU A 414 33.80 -22.98 10.75
N PRO A 415 33.69 -23.51 9.52
CA PRO A 415 34.83 -23.66 8.61
C PRO A 415 35.26 -22.35 7.93
N GLU A 416 34.46 -21.29 8.04
CA GLU A 416 34.71 -20.01 7.37
C GLU A 416 35.63 -19.12 8.21
N HIS A 417 36.62 -18.48 7.57
CA HIS A 417 37.53 -17.53 8.21
C HIS A 417 37.04 -16.07 8.07
N PRO A 418 37.33 -15.18 9.03
CA PRO A 418 38.04 -15.43 10.30
C PRO A 418 37.20 -16.27 11.26
N ALA A 419 37.88 -16.96 12.20
CA ALA A 419 37.21 -17.72 13.25
C ALA A 419 36.49 -16.75 14.20
N LEU A 420 35.27 -17.11 14.60
CA LEU A 420 34.41 -16.26 15.42
C LEU A 420 34.37 -16.81 16.85
N SER A 421 34.38 -15.91 17.83
CA SER A 421 34.10 -16.26 19.22
C SER A 421 33.19 -15.23 19.86
N VAL A 422 32.48 -15.66 20.91
CA VAL A 422 31.58 -14.80 21.68
C VAL A 422 31.82 -14.94 23.18
N SER A 423 31.82 -13.80 23.84
CA SER A 423 31.63 -13.70 25.29
C SER A 423 30.13 -13.66 25.60
N ALA A 424 29.71 -14.19 26.75
CA ALA A 424 28.30 -14.31 27.09
C ALA A 424 28.06 -14.07 28.59
N GLY A 425 26.98 -13.37 28.91
CA GLY A 425 26.44 -13.24 30.26
C GLY A 425 25.00 -13.73 30.29
N VAL A 426 24.60 -14.32 31.41
CA VAL A 426 23.26 -14.92 31.60
C VAL A 426 22.61 -14.24 32.80
N ALA A 427 21.31 -13.95 32.68
CA ALA A 427 20.44 -13.59 33.78
C ALA A 427 19.13 -14.39 33.70
N ALA A 428 18.58 -14.79 34.84
CA ALA A 428 17.37 -15.59 34.95
C ALA A 428 16.30 -14.87 35.79
N PHE A 429 15.05 -14.88 35.32
CA PHE A 429 13.90 -14.51 36.14
C PHE A 429 13.47 -15.71 36.99
N PRO A 430 13.11 -15.52 38.29
CA PRO A 430 13.04 -14.23 39.00
C PRO A 430 14.33 -13.83 39.74
N GLU A 431 15.37 -14.67 39.74
CA GLU A 431 16.55 -14.52 40.60
C GLU A 431 17.35 -13.24 40.35
N ASP A 432 17.53 -12.87 39.08
CA ASP A 432 18.38 -11.74 38.66
C ASP A 432 17.61 -10.43 38.42
N GLY A 433 16.29 -10.45 38.55
CA GLY A 433 15.45 -9.25 38.40
C GLY A 433 14.02 -9.54 37.94
N ASP A 434 13.16 -8.53 38.11
CA ASP A 434 11.73 -8.56 37.81
C ASP A 434 11.29 -7.51 36.77
N THR A 435 12.22 -6.73 36.23
CA THR A 435 12.02 -5.77 35.13
C THR A 435 13.03 -6.01 34.01
N PRO A 436 12.74 -5.56 32.77
CA PRO A 436 13.67 -5.69 31.65
C PRO A 436 15.05 -5.09 31.95
N GLU A 437 15.10 -3.93 32.60
CA GLU A 437 16.34 -3.20 32.91
C GLU A 437 17.21 -3.96 33.91
N LYS A 438 16.59 -4.55 34.96
CA LYS A 438 17.31 -5.33 35.97
C LYS A 438 17.92 -6.59 35.36
N LEU A 439 17.14 -7.32 34.57
CA LEU A 439 17.60 -8.55 33.94
C LEU A 439 18.69 -8.30 32.89
N LEU A 440 18.52 -7.31 32.02
CA LEU A 440 19.55 -6.91 31.06
C LEU A 440 20.81 -6.41 31.78
N GLY A 441 20.66 -5.60 32.82
CA GLY A 441 21.77 -5.14 33.65
C GLY A 441 22.51 -6.27 34.37
N ALA A 442 21.81 -7.32 34.80
CA ALA A 442 22.43 -8.51 35.38
C ALA A 442 23.21 -9.33 34.34
N ALA A 443 22.62 -9.54 33.15
CA ALA A 443 23.27 -10.24 32.06
C ALA A 443 24.53 -9.49 31.59
N ASP A 444 24.47 -8.16 31.52
CA ASP A 444 25.62 -7.31 31.19
C ASP A 444 26.75 -7.41 32.23
N ARG A 445 26.43 -7.35 33.53
CA ARG A 445 27.43 -7.56 34.59
C ARG A 445 28.09 -8.94 34.50
N ALA A 446 27.31 -9.99 34.21
CA ALA A 446 27.83 -11.34 34.02
C ALA A 446 28.76 -11.43 32.80
N LEU A 447 28.39 -10.77 31.69
CA LEU A 447 29.20 -10.68 30.48
C LEU A 447 30.53 -9.95 30.74
N TYR A 448 30.46 -8.82 31.44
CA TYR A 448 31.62 -8.02 31.81
C TYR A 448 32.59 -8.81 32.71
N ALA A 449 32.08 -9.49 33.73
CA ALA A 449 32.88 -10.37 34.59
C ALA A 449 33.57 -11.48 33.80
N MET A 450 32.90 -12.03 32.78
CA MET A 450 33.49 -13.04 31.91
C MET A 450 34.62 -12.49 31.03
N LYS A 451 34.45 -11.29 30.46
CA LYS A 451 35.48 -10.64 29.65
C LYS A 451 36.74 -10.33 30.46
N HIS A 452 36.57 -9.88 31.72
CA HIS A 452 37.70 -9.64 32.63
C HIS A 452 38.48 -10.91 32.96
N ARG A 453 37.80 -12.02 33.24
CA ARG A 453 38.47 -13.31 33.50
C ARG A 453 39.26 -13.84 32.29
N ARG A 454 38.88 -13.44 31.07
CA ARG A 454 39.56 -13.81 29.81
C ARG A 454 40.73 -12.90 29.44
N GLY A 455 41.05 -11.88 30.24
CA GLY A 455 42.20 -11.00 30.01
C GLY A 455 42.04 -10.04 28.83
N SER A 456 40.82 -9.79 28.35
CA SER A 456 40.58 -8.82 27.28
C SER A 456 40.49 -7.41 27.88
N SER A 457 41.59 -6.67 27.78
CA SER A 457 41.63 -5.25 28.14
C SER A 457 40.87 -4.43 27.10
N SER A 458 39.56 -4.27 27.30
CA SER A 458 38.80 -3.17 26.70
C SER A 458 38.02 -2.45 27.80
N VAL A 459 38.76 -1.68 28.60
CA VAL A 459 38.21 -0.60 29.41
C VAL A 459 37.73 0.48 28.44
N GLN A 460 36.46 0.41 28.04
CA GLN A 460 35.67 1.52 27.50
C GLN A 460 34.28 1.00 27.15
N ASN A 461 33.29 1.23 28.03
CA ASN A 461 31.89 1.56 27.69
C ASN A 461 30.95 1.53 28.91
N LEU A 462 31.39 2.06 30.06
CA LEU A 462 30.49 2.35 31.20
C LEU A 462 29.52 3.51 30.94
N THR A 463 29.57 4.14 29.76
CA THR A 463 28.85 5.41 29.47
C THR A 463 27.72 5.30 28.46
N ARG A 464 27.44 4.13 27.87
CA ARG A 464 26.41 4.01 26.80
C ARG A 464 25.00 3.68 27.27
N ILE A 465 24.83 3.21 28.51
CA ILE A 465 23.49 2.98 29.09
C ILE A 465 22.71 4.30 29.24
N ALA A 466 23.40 5.44 29.34
CA ALA A 466 22.76 6.76 29.43
C ALA A 466 22.46 7.42 28.06
N ALA A 467 22.90 6.86 26.94
CA ALA A 467 22.73 7.48 25.62
C ALA A 467 21.60 6.84 24.77
N CYS A 468 20.99 5.76 25.27
CA CYS A 468 19.83 5.09 24.65
C CYS A 468 18.54 5.16 25.51
N LEU A 469 18.60 5.83 26.66
CA LEU A 469 17.44 6.40 27.36
C LEU A 469 17.26 7.84 26.87
#